data_AF-A0A1D9QBH9-F1
#
_entry.id   AF-A0A1D9QBH9-F1
#
_cell.length_a   1.000
_cell.length_b   1.000
_cell.length_c   1.000
_cell.angle_alpha   90.00
_cell.angle_beta   90.00
_cell.angle_gamma   90.00
#
_symmetry.space_group_name_H-M   'P 1'
#
loop_
_entity.id
_entity.type
_entity.pdbx_description
1 polymer ?
#
loop_
_entity_poly.entity_id
_entity_poly.type
_entity_poly.pdbx_seq_one_letter_code
_entity_poly.pdbx_strand_id
1 'polypeptide(L)'
;MAITIPSTLKAVALKQIAFKCGISISGTKPVLTQRIQDELPKITLPGADPSSATSKPLRILSIDMGIRNFSYCLLEIPLPSKSPKNKRKSTPPIPILQSWQKLSLLPQAPPNTNPATNEKPRNEFTPAILSTAAYTLLRHTLLPLSPTHILIERQRFRTHGAKQILEWTIRVNMLESMLWATLKTLSEEKVWEGEVIEIAPRKVGTFWVEESGLLDGEEGEEFRIVRNTKEVYARSKGAKIDLVRRWLEGGEKRKAQKHNEMVIIGSQQVQDIKERYTEKWDRKAGRANGNKPKSKSSHRSASAVAQKKKEKEKKEEMGKLDDLADSLLQGMAWLKWQENRKRALEEGVEILLDY
;
A
#
# COMPACT_ATOMS: atom_id res chain seq x y z
N MET A 1 21.54 10.06 18.57
CA MET A 1 22.12 9.31 19.71
C MET A 1 22.48 7.93 19.21
N ALA A 2 23.64 7.38 19.57
CA ALA A 2 23.97 6.01 19.22
C ALA A 2 23.09 5.07 20.06
N ILE A 3 22.28 4.23 19.41
CA ILE A 3 21.46 3.26 20.12
C ILE A 3 22.32 2.05 20.54
N THR A 4 22.21 1.68 21.81
CA THR A 4 22.87 0.48 22.33
C THR A 4 21.97 -0.71 22.11
N ILE A 5 22.42 -1.69 21.33
CA ILE A 5 21.71 -2.96 21.15
C ILE A 5 22.30 -4.00 22.10
N PRO A 6 21.51 -4.61 23.00
CA PRO A 6 22.04 -5.60 23.94
C PRO A 6 22.70 -6.78 23.24
N SER A 7 23.91 -7.13 23.68
CA SER A 7 24.67 -8.26 23.14
C SER A 7 23.99 -9.62 23.38
N THR A 8 23.13 -9.68 24.40
CA THR A 8 22.31 -10.84 24.78
C THR A 8 21.24 -11.20 23.75
N LEU A 9 20.84 -10.26 22.87
CA LEU A 9 19.82 -10.52 21.87
C LEU A 9 20.28 -11.59 20.86
N LYS A 10 19.45 -12.63 20.68
CA LYS A 10 19.70 -13.68 19.69
C LYS A 10 19.37 -13.18 18.28
N ALA A 11 19.89 -13.86 17.26
CA ALA A 11 19.66 -13.49 15.87
C ALA A 11 18.16 -13.43 15.49
N VAL A 12 17.32 -14.26 16.11
CA VAL A 12 15.86 -14.23 15.91
C VAL A 12 15.25 -12.92 16.40
N ALA A 13 15.60 -12.47 17.61
CA ALA A 13 15.13 -11.20 18.17
C ALA A 13 15.58 -10.01 17.31
N LEU A 14 16.84 -10.01 16.84
CA LEU A 14 17.33 -8.96 15.93
C LEU A 14 16.57 -8.94 14.60
N LYS A 15 16.22 -10.11 14.05
CA LYS A 15 15.37 -10.19 12.85
C LYS A 15 13.97 -9.65 13.10
N GLN A 16 13.36 -9.94 14.27
CA GLN A 16 12.06 -9.41 14.66
C GLN A 16 12.10 -7.88 14.80
N ILE A 17 13.11 -7.33 15.49
CA ILE A 17 13.32 -5.88 15.60
C ILE A 17 13.47 -5.25 14.22
N ALA A 18 14.38 -5.79 13.39
CA ALA A 18 14.60 -5.28 12.05
C ALA A 18 13.32 -5.32 11.21
N PHE A 19 12.57 -6.41 11.28
CA PHE A 19 11.30 -6.58 10.59
C PHE A 19 10.24 -5.56 11.02
N LYS A 20 10.05 -5.38 12.33
CA LYS A 20 9.10 -4.41 12.91
C LYS A 20 9.49 -2.96 12.62
N CYS A 21 10.74 -2.69 12.27
CA CYS A 21 11.24 -1.37 11.87
C CYS A 21 11.39 -1.20 10.35
N GLY A 22 10.94 -2.16 9.53
CA GLY A 22 11.08 -2.11 8.07
C GLY A 22 12.52 -2.28 7.57
N ILE A 23 13.48 -2.61 8.43
CA ILE A 23 14.90 -2.82 8.15
C ILE A 23 15.12 -4.20 7.49
N SER A 24 16.17 -4.37 6.70
CA SER A 24 16.48 -5.68 6.10
C SER A 24 16.85 -6.73 7.16
N ILE A 25 16.24 -7.92 7.07
CA ILE A 25 16.47 -9.06 7.98
C ILE A 25 17.57 -10.02 7.51
N SER A 26 18.25 -9.72 6.40
CA SER A 26 19.28 -10.59 5.82
C SER A 26 20.65 -10.45 6.49
N GLY A 27 21.42 -11.54 6.53
CA GLY A 27 22.80 -11.54 7.03
C GLY A 27 22.97 -12.19 8.40
N THR A 28 24.21 -12.15 8.89
CA THR A 28 24.64 -12.72 10.18
C THR A 28 24.22 -11.81 11.35
N LYS A 29 24.32 -12.31 12.59
CA LYS A 29 24.02 -11.52 13.80
C LYS A 29 24.79 -10.19 13.83
N PRO A 30 26.13 -10.13 13.61
CA PRO A 30 26.86 -8.86 13.60
C PRO A 30 26.38 -7.89 12.52
N VAL A 31 26.10 -8.39 11.30
CA VAL A 31 25.60 -7.57 10.19
C VAL A 31 24.22 -7.00 10.51
N LEU A 32 23.35 -7.80 11.13
CA LEU A 32 22.02 -7.34 11.56
C LEU A 32 22.10 -6.29 12.67
N THR A 33 22.95 -6.52 13.68
CA THR A 33 23.16 -5.55 14.77
C THR A 33 23.63 -4.21 14.22
N GLN A 34 24.68 -4.22 13.38
CA GLN A 34 25.20 -3.00 12.77
C GLN A 34 24.13 -2.29 11.93
N ARG A 35 23.39 -3.04 11.10
CA ARG A 35 22.34 -2.45 10.27
C ARG A 35 21.24 -1.79 11.10
N ILE A 36 20.81 -2.41 12.21
CA ILE A 36 19.81 -1.79 13.08
C ILE A 36 20.40 -0.52 13.70
N GLN A 37 21.66 -0.52 14.15
CA GLN A 37 22.30 0.68 14.68
C GLN A 37 22.39 1.82 13.65
N ASP A 38 22.65 1.49 12.38
CA ASP A 38 22.80 2.47 11.31
C ASP A 38 21.46 3.01 10.79
N GLU A 39 20.45 2.15 10.69
CA GLU A 39 19.17 2.51 10.05
C GLU A 39 18.11 3.01 11.05
N LEU A 40 18.12 2.53 12.29
CA LEU A 40 17.09 2.90 13.27
C LEU A 40 17.08 4.42 13.57
N PRO A 41 18.22 5.12 13.71
CA PRO A 41 18.23 6.57 13.92
C PRO A 41 17.73 7.39 12.72
N LYS A 42 17.63 6.78 11.53
CA LYS A 42 17.09 7.43 10.33
C LYS A 42 15.57 7.44 10.41
N ILE A 43 15.04 8.30 11.27
CA ILE A 43 13.61 8.64 11.29
C ILE A 43 13.36 9.65 10.17
N THR A 44 12.45 9.30 9.26
CA THR A 44 12.11 10.12 8.10
C THR A 44 10.78 10.86 8.32
N LEU A 45 10.43 11.14 9.58
CA LEU A 45 9.25 11.94 9.92
C LEU A 45 9.63 13.43 9.91
N PRO A 46 9.03 14.28 9.05
CA PRO A 46 9.17 15.72 9.17
C PRO A 46 8.36 16.20 10.38
N GLY A 47 8.98 16.99 11.26
CA GLY A 47 8.28 17.73 12.30
C GLY A 47 8.65 17.43 13.76
N ALA A 48 9.90 17.11 14.07
CA ALA A 48 10.41 17.11 15.45
C ALA A 48 11.11 18.42 15.85
N ASP A 49 10.87 19.53 15.14
CA ASP A 49 11.14 20.86 15.69
C ASP A 49 9.82 21.60 15.97
N PRO A 50 9.26 21.47 17.19
CA PRO A 50 8.03 22.15 17.59
C PRO A 50 8.14 23.69 17.60
N SER A 51 9.35 24.25 17.37
CA SER A 51 9.59 25.69 17.32
C SER A 51 9.35 26.34 15.95
N SER A 52 9.27 25.54 14.87
CA SER A 52 9.07 26.09 13.52
C SER A 52 7.59 26.30 13.21
N ALA A 53 7.18 27.56 13.08
CA ALA A 53 5.83 27.98 12.71
C ALA A 53 5.40 27.55 11.29
N THR A 54 6.25 26.86 10.52
CA THR A 54 6.03 26.47 9.12
C THR A 54 5.91 24.97 8.88
N SER A 55 5.77 24.15 9.94
CA SER A 55 5.65 22.70 9.83
C SER A 55 4.45 22.31 8.95
N LYS A 56 4.72 21.77 7.76
CA LYS A 56 3.71 21.21 6.84
C LYS A 56 3.25 19.84 7.36
N PRO A 57 1.98 19.45 7.17
CA PRO A 57 1.53 18.11 7.52
C PRO A 57 2.30 17.06 6.73
N LEU A 58 2.61 15.94 7.38
CA LEU A 58 3.25 14.80 6.74
C LEU A 58 2.26 14.16 5.75
N ARG A 59 2.61 14.17 4.46
CA ARG A 59 1.82 13.62 3.37
C ARG A 59 2.60 12.51 2.68
N ILE A 60 2.12 11.27 2.80
CA ILE A 60 2.79 10.05 2.36
C ILE A 60 2.02 9.49 1.17
N LEU A 61 2.63 9.52 0.00
CA LEU A 61 2.10 8.89 -1.20
C LEU A 61 2.71 7.50 -1.33
N SER A 62 1.89 6.47 -1.23
CA SER A 62 2.32 5.08 -1.35
C SER A 62 1.90 4.52 -2.71
N ILE A 63 2.87 4.00 -3.48
CA ILE A 63 2.67 3.47 -4.83
C ILE A 63 2.83 1.96 -4.82
N ASP A 64 1.85 1.26 -5.39
CA ASP A 64 1.96 -0.13 -5.84
C ASP A 64 2.13 -0.16 -7.37
N MET A 65 3.27 -0.70 -7.80
CA MET A 65 3.76 -0.58 -9.17
C MET A 65 3.00 -1.46 -10.15
N GLY A 66 2.57 -0.85 -11.25
CA GLY A 66 1.92 -1.55 -12.36
C GLY A 66 1.77 -0.64 -13.57
N ILE A 67 1.70 -1.21 -14.78
CA ILE A 67 1.50 -0.41 -16.00
C ILE A 67 0.00 -0.27 -16.30
N ARG A 68 -0.75 -1.38 -16.22
CA ARG A 68 -2.21 -1.40 -16.44
C ARG A 68 -3.02 -1.35 -15.15
N ASN A 69 -2.33 -1.47 -14.02
CA ASN A 69 -2.88 -1.62 -12.68
C ASN A 69 -2.11 -0.76 -11.68
N PHE A 70 -1.55 0.37 -12.12
CA PHE A 70 -0.88 1.32 -11.24
C PHE A 70 -1.83 1.71 -10.12
N SER A 71 -1.39 1.63 -8.87
CA SER A 71 -2.23 1.98 -7.74
C SER A 71 -1.46 2.87 -6.78
N TYR A 72 -2.16 3.84 -6.20
CA TYR A 72 -1.57 4.70 -5.18
C TYR A 72 -2.58 5.10 -4.11
N CYS A 73 -2.07 5.45 -2.94
CA CYS A 73 -2.84 6.19 -1.92
C CYS A 73 -2.03 7.35 -1.34
N LEU A 74 -2.72 8.39 -0.90
CA LEU A 74 -2.16 9.51 -0.16
C LEU A 74 -2.70 9.50 1.27
N LEU A 75 -1.80 9.32 2.24
CA LEU A 75 -2.06 9.42 3.66
C LEU A 75 -1.55 10.75 4.18
N GLU A 76 -2.40 11.52 4.86
CA GLU A 76 -2.02 12.74 5.55
C GLU A 76 -2.07 12.52 7.06
N ILE A 77 -1.00 12.89 7.76
CA ILE A 77 -0.92 12.80 9.22
C ILE A 77 -1.22 14.18 9.81
N PRO A 78 -2.29 14.33 10.59
CA PRO A 78 -2.60 15.58 11.27
C PRO A 78 -1.45 16.02 12.18
N LEU A 79 -1.15 17.32 12.18
CA LEU A 79 -0.18 17.89 13.10
C LEU A 79 -0.69 17.76 14.56
N PRO A 80 0.20 17.52 15.53
CA PRO A 80 -0.18 17.52 16.94
C PRO A 80 -0.80 18.87 17.32
N SER A 81 -2.03 18.85 17.85
CA SER A 81 -2.67 20.07 18.35
C SER A 81 -1.87 20.66 19.51
N LYS A 82 -1.59 21.97 19.48
CA LYS A 82 -0.82 22.72 20.50
C LYS A 82 -1.52 22.83 21.88
N SER A 83 -2.52 22.00 22.16
CA SER A 83 -3.28 22.04 23.42
C SER A 83 -2.39 21.63 24.61
N PRO A 84 -2.12 22.51 25.58
CA PRO A 84 -1.10 22.31 26.60
C PRO A 84 -1.58 21.49 27.81
N LYS A 85 -2.55 20.57 27.65
CA LYS A 85 -3.14 19.86 28.80
C LYS A 85 -3.12 18.36 28.61
N ASN A 86 -2.26 17.72 29.43
CA ASN A 86 -2.05 16.29 29.67
C ASN A 86 -0.93 15.61 28.86
N LYS A 87 0.27 15.56 29.47
CA LYS A 87 1.39 14.64 29.14
C LYS A 87 1.06 13.18 29.51
N ARG A 88 -0.12 12.67 29.15
CA ARG A 88 -0.47 11.23 29.30
C ARG A 88 -0.50 10.60 27.93
N LYS A 89 0.24 9.50 27.76
CA LYS A 89 0.35 8.60 26.57
C LYS A 89 -0.49 9.09 25.39
N SER A 90 0.06 9.98 24.56
CA SER A 90 -0.64 10.46 23.37
C SER A 90 -0.78 9.28 22.41
N THR A 91 -1.99 8.81 22.20
CA THR A 91 -2.28 7.86 21.11
C THR A 91 -1.79 8.47 19.79
N PRO A 92 -1.11 7.70 18.93
CA PRO A 92 -0.64 8.22 17.65
C PRO A 92 -1.82 8.75 16.83
N PRO A 93 -1.65 9.86 16.08
CA PRO A 93 -2.72 10.42 15.28
C PRO A 93 -3.15 9.43 14.19
N ILE A 94 -4.46 9.29 14.01
CA ILE A 94 -5.02 8.42 12.96
C ILE A 94 -4.78 9.08 11.60
N PRO A 95 -4.19 8.38 10.61
CA PRO A 95 -3.96 8.92 9.27
C PRO A 95 -5.27 9.22 8.53
N ILE A 96 -5.28 10.28 7.73
CA ILE A 96 -6.38 10.65 6.84
C ILE A 96 -6.04 10.17 5.42
N LEU A 97 -6.87 9.30 4.85
CA LEU A 97 -6.78 8.85 3.47
C LEU A 97 -7.38 9.90 2.55
N GLN A 98 -6.52 10.72 1.94
CA GLN A 98 -6.89 11.86 1.11
C GLN A 98 -7.17 11.46 -0.35
N SER A 99 -6.40 10.51 -0.87
CA SER A 99 -6.60 9.94 -2.20
C SER A 99 -6.28 8.46 -2.21
N TRP A 100 -6.99 7.70 -3.05
CA TRP A 100 -6.77 6.27 -3.22
C TRP A 100 -7.26 5.89 -4.60
N GLN A 101 -6.40 5.51 -5.53
CA GLN A 101 -6.81 5.32 -6.92
C GLN A 101 -6.04 4.19 -7.60
N LYS A 102 -6.67 3.63 -8.63
CA LYS A 102 -6.07 2.68 -9.55
C LYS A 102 -6.23 3.19 -10.97
N LEU A 103 -5.15 3.17 -11.73
CA LEU A 103 -5.02 3.74 -13.06
C LEU A 103 -4.36 2.75 -14.04
N SER A 104 -4.72 2.86 -15.31
CA SER A 104 -3.90 2.34 -16.41
C SER A 104 -3.07 3.48 -16.98
N LEU A 105 -1.76 3.29 -17.07
CA LEU A 105 -0.81 4.31 -17.55
C LEU A 105 -0.62 4.28 -19.07
N LEU A 106 -1.25 3.33 -19.75
CA LEU A 106 -1.24 3.26 -21.20
C LEU A 106 -2.32 4.16 -21.79
N PRO A 107 -2.07 4.76 -22.97
CA PRO A 107 -3.09 5.53 -23.69
C PRO A 107 -4.35 4.69 -23.91
N GLN A 108 -5.51 5.29 -23.63
CA GLN A 108 -6.78 4.65 -23.98
C GLN A 108 -6.98 4.72 -25.49
N ALA A 109 -7.44 3.62 -26.09
CA ALA A 109 -7.80 3.64 -27.50
C ALA A 109 -8.93 4.65 -27.73
N PRO A 110 -8.89 5.45 -28.81
CA PRO A 110 -9.97 6.38 -29.09
C PRO A 110 -11.29 5.62 -29.27
N PRO A 111 -12.43 6.18 -28.82
CA PRO A 111 -13.71 5.47 -28.79
C PRO A 111 -14.24 4.99 -30.16
N ASN A 112 -13.64 5.45 -31.26
CA ASN A 112 -14.07 5.18 -32.64
C ASN A 112 -13.19 4.17 -33.41
N THR A 113 -12.28 3.44 -32.78
CA THR A 113 -11.57 2.35 -33.48
C THR A 113 -12.49 1.16 -33.73
N ASN A 114 -12.78 0.90 -35.01
CA ASN A 114 -13.51 -0.29 -35.44
C ASN A 114 -12.82 -1.57 -34.92
N PRO A 115 -13.50 -2.44 -34.16
CA PRO A 115 -12.91 -3.67 -33.61
C PRO A 115 -12.54 -4.73 -34.66
N ALA A 116 -12.70 -4.43 -35.96
CA ALA A 116 -12.45 -5.35 -37.08
C ALA A 116 -11.03 -5.28 -37.66
N THR A 117 -10.24 -4.26 -37.34
CA THR A 117 -8.81 -4.24 -37.72
C THR A 117 -8.01 -5.04 -36.69
N ASN A 118 -7.80 -6.33 -36.97
CA ASN A 118 -6.91 -7.25 -36.24
C ASN A 118 -5.42 -6.86 -36.35
N GLU A 119 -5.09 -5.57 -36.41
CA GLU A 119 -3.71 -5.14 -36.23
C GLU A 119 -3.41 -5.25 -34.74
N LYS A 120 -2.57 -6.23 -34.38
CA LYS A 120 -2.03 -6.34 -33.01
C LYS A 120 -1.47 -4.97 -32.64
N PRO A 121 -1.92 -4.33 -31.55
CA PRO A 121 -1.47 -3.00 -31.21
C PRO A 121 0.07 -2.97 -31.17
N ARG A 122 0.64 -1.99 -31.88
CA ARG A 122 2.08 -1.67 -31.86
C ARG A 122 2.58 -1.73 -30.42
N ASN A 123 3.75 -2.31 -30.22
CA ASN A 123 4.42 -2.50 -28.92
C ASN A 123 4.08 -1.37 -27.92
N GLU A 124 3.09 -1.59 -27.05
CA GLU A 124 2.51 -0.55 -26.19
C GLU A 124 3.45 -0.12 -25.07
N PHE A 125 4.60 -0.77 -24.95
CA PHE A 125 5.52 -0.65 -23.82
C PHE A 125 6.90 -0.16 -24.27
N THR A 126 6.97 0.72 -25.26
CA THR A 126 8.24 1.34 -25.68
C THR A 126 8.74 2.33 -24.63
N PRO A 127 10.06 2.63 -24.62
CA PRO A 127 10.60 3.65 -23.74
C PRO A 127 9.90 5.00 -23.88
N ALA A 128 9.58 5.43 -25.11
CA ALA A 128 8.91 6.71 -25.37
C ALA A 128 7.49 6.79 -24.76
N ILE A 129 6.73 5.69 -24.81
CA ILE A 129 5.39 5.64 -24.22
C ILE A 129 5.49 5.67 -22.69
N LEU A 130 6.34 4.81 -22.11
CA LEU A 130 6.45 4.73 -20.65
C LEU A 130 7.10 5.97 -20.03
N SER A 131 8.03 6.64 -20.72
CA SER A 131 8.63 7.89 -20.23
C SER A 131 7.59 9.02 -20.21
N THR A 132 6.77 9.11 -21.25
CA THR A 132 5.66 10.07 -21.33
C THR A 132 4.64 9.80 -20.23
N ALA A 133 4.28 8.52 -20.02
CA ALA A 133 3.36 8.12 -18.97
C ALA A 133 3.91 8.44 -17.57
N ALA A 134 5.18 8.14 -17.29
CA ALA A 134 5.85 8.44 -16.03
C ALA A 134 5.88 9.95 -15.73
N TYR A 135 6.29 10.76 -16.72
CA TYR A 135 6.30 12.21 -16.57
C TYR A 135 4.91 12.77 -16.32
N THR A 136 3.92 12.35 -17.12
CA THR A 136 2.54 12.83 -17.01
C THR A 136 1.95 12.47 -15.64
N LEU A 137 2.10 11.21 -15.22
CA LEU A 137 1.64 10.72 -13.93
C LEU A 137 2.25 11.54 -12.78
N LEU A 138 3.56 11.75 -12.79
CA LEU A 138 4.22 12.50 -11.72
C LEU A 138 3.81 13.97 -11.75
N ARG A 139 4.00 14.65 -12.89
CA ARG A 139 3.85 16.10 -13.00
C ARG A 139 2.41 16.58 -12.85
N HIS A 140 1.44 15.79 -13.32
CA HIS A 140 0.05 16.20 -13.44
C HIS A 140 -0.92 15.43 -12.54
N THR A 141 -0.52 14.29 -11.97
CA THR A 141 -1.39 13.50 -11.09
C THR A 141 -0.86 13.42 -9.67
N LEU A 142 0.39 12.97 -9.47
CA LEU A 142 0.90 12.63 -8.15
C LEU A 142 1.49 13.81 -7.40
N LEU A 143 2.35 14.62 -8.03
CA LEU A 143 2.97 15.77 -7.37
C LEU A 143 2.00 16.93 -7.06
N PRO A 144 0.93 17.18 -7.83
CA PRO A 144 -0.12 18.13 -7.42
C PRO A 144 -0.80 17.75 -6.10
N LEU A 145 -0.75 16.48 -5.69
CA LEU A 145 -1.20 16.04 -4.37
C LEU A 145 -0.27 16.49 -3.22
N SER A 146 0.82 17.20 -3.54
CA SER A 146 1.80 17.73 -2.59
C SER A 146 2.32 16.70 -1.59
N PRO A 147 2.80 15.52 -2.03
CA PRO A 147 3.39 14.56 -1.12
C PRO A 147 4.69 15.11 -0.53
N THR A 148 4.97 14.79 0.73
CA THR A 148 6.28 15.00 1.36
C THR A 148 7.18 13.78 1.18
N HIS A 149 6.56 12.59 1.12
CA HIS A 149 7.23 11.30 0.98
C HIS A 149 6.54 10.50 -0.10
N ILE A 150 7.30 9.85 -0.97
CA ILE A 150 6.79 8.92 -1.98
C ILE A 150 7.39 7.55 -1.71
N LEU A 151 6.57 6.57 -1.39
CA LEU A 151 6.97 5.19 -1.15
C LEU A 151 6.80 4.39 -2.44
N ILE A 152 7.87 3.70 -2.87
CA ILE A 152 7.86 2.83 -4.05
C ILE A 152 8.36 1.44 -3.62
N GLU A 153 7.52 0.40 -3.65
CA GLU A 153 8.02 -0.98 -3.53
C GLU A 153 8.80 -1.35 -4.78
N ARG A 154 10.02 -1.86 -4.58
CA ARG A 154 10.82 -2.37 -5.69
C ARG A 154 10.15 -3.55 -6.36
N GLN A 155 10.16 -3.54 -7.69
CA GLN A 155 9.75 -4.71 -8.44
C GLN A 155 10.77 -5.86 -8.28
N ARG A 156 10.28 -7.03 -7.90
CA ARG A 156 11.12 -8.24 -7.74
C ARG A 156 11.41 -8.88 -9.09
N PHE A 157 12.66 -9.27 -9.31
CA PHE A 157 13.01 -10.24 -10.33
C PHE A 157 12.40 -11.60 -9.97
N ARG A 158 11.72 -12.21 -10.95
CA ARG A 158 11.13 -13.55 -10.81
C ARG A 158 11.93 -14.50 -11.71
N THR A 159 12.80 -15.30 -11.12
CA THR A 159 13.71 -16.21 -11.85
C THR A 159 13.05 -17.53 -12.27
N HIS A 160 11.92 -17.92 -11.66
CA HIS A 160 11.24 -19.20 -11.89
C HIS A 160 9.89 -19.03 -12.59
N GLY A 161 9.86 -18.27 -13.70
CA GLY A 161 8.62 -17.93 -14.40
C GLY A 161 8.69 -18.11 -15.92
N ALA A 162 7.52 -18.35 -16.54
CA ALA A 162 7.37 -18.34 -18.00
C ALA A 162 7.88 -17.02 -18.61
N LYS A 163 8.32 -17.04 -19.87
CA LYS A 163 8.85 -15.87 -20.63
C LYS A 163 8.01 -14.59 -20.46
N GLN A 164 6.68 -14.74 -20.40
CA GLN A 164 5.73 -13.64 -20.21
C GLN A 164 5.90 -12.89 -18.87
N ILE A 165 6.31 -13.60 -17.81
CA ILE A 165 6.57 -13.00 -16.49
C ILE A 165 7.84 -12.15 -16.55
N LEU A 166 8.88 -12.63 -17.22
CA LEU A 166 10.13 -11.89 -17.40
C LEU A 166 9.91 -10.62 -18.20
N GLU A 167 9.17 -10.71 -19.31
CA GLU A 167 8.82 -9.55 -20.14
C GLU A 167 8.03 -8.50 -19.35
N TRP A 168 7.04 -8.93 -18.56
CA TRP A 168 6.28 -8.02 -17.70
C TRP A 168 7.15 -7.38 -16.62
N THR A 169 8.02 -8.15 -15.96
CA THR A 169 8.97 -7.63 -14.97
C THR A 169 9.90 -6.58 -15.58
N ILE A 170 10.45 -6.82 -16.77
CA ILE A 170 11.32 -5.84 -17.45
C ILE A 170 10.55 -4.54 -17.73
N ARG A 171 9.31 -4.64 -18.21
CA ARG A 171 8.47 -3.46 -18.49
C ARG A 171 8.17 -2.65 -17.23
N VAL A 172 7.81 -3.32 -16.12
CA VAL A 172 7.57 -2.63 -14.85
C VAL A 172 8.85 -2.02 -14.30
N ASN A 173 10.00 -2.71 -14.36
CA ASN A 173 11.30 -2.17 -13.96
C ASN A 173 11.70 -0.95 -14.80
N MET A 174 11.39 -0.95 -16.10
CA MET A 174 11.62 0.19 -16.97
C MET A 174 10.79 1.40 -16.54
N LEU A 175 9.49 1.21 -16.26
CA LEU A 175 8.65 2.27 -15.68
C LEU A 175 9.17 2.74 -14.32
N GLU A 176 9.52 1.82 -13.42
CA GLU A 176 10.09 2.13 -12.10
C GLU A 176 11.32 3.04 -12.24
N SER A 177 12.26 2.67 -13.12
CA SER A 177 13.47 3.45 -13.39
C SER A 177 13.14 4.85 -13.91
N MET A 178 12.14 4.97 -14.79
CA MET A 178 11.67 6.26 -15.30
C MET A 178 11.04 7.13 -14.20
N LEU A 179 10.27 6.53 -13.28
CA LEU A 179 9.72 7.26 -12.14
C LEU A 179 10.84 7.78 -11.24
N TRP A 180 11.81 6.95 -10.89
CA TRP A 180 12.97 7.37 -10.08
C TRP A 180 13.77 8.49 -10.73
N ALA A 181 14.11 8.35 -12.02
CA ALA A 181 14.84 9.36 -12.75
C ALA A 181 14.05 10.68 -12.82
N THR A 182 12.75 10.61 -13.14
CA THR A 182 11.90 11.80 -13.26
C THR A 182 11.72 12.49 -11.91
N LEU A 183 11.50 11.74 -10.82
CA LEU A 183 11.40 12.30 -9.46
C LEU A 183 12.70 13.00 -9.04
N LYS A 184 13.85 12.37 -9.32
CA LYS A 184 15.15 12.97 -9.03
C LYS A 184 15.34 14.27 -9.81
N THR A 185 15.05 14.26 -11.12
CA THR A 185 15.11 15.48 -11.95
C THR A 185 14.17 16.56 -11.43
N LEU A 186 12.89 16.26 -11.19
CA LEU A 186 11.93 17.25 -10.69
C LEU A 186 12.29 17.80 -9.30
N SER A 187 13.01 17.03 -8.50
CA SER A 187 13.53 17.47 -7.20
C SER A 187 14.72 18.44 -7.36
N GLU A 188 15.70 18.11 -8.20
CA GLU A 188 16.85 18.99 -8.50
C GLU A 188 16.41 20.31 -9.16
N GLU A 189 15.38 20.24 -10.02
CA GLU A 189 14.75 21.40 -10.66
C GLU A 189 13.81 22.18 -9.72
N LYS A 190 13.73 21.80 -8.43
CA LYS A 190 12.91 22.45 -7.39
C LYS A 190 11.41 22.51 -7.73
N VAL A 191 10.93 21.63 -8.61
CA VAL A 191 9.50 21.47 -8.92
C VAL A 191 8.78 20.77 -7.76
N TRP A 192 9.50 19.91 -7.04
CA TRP A 192 8.98 19.20 -5.87
C TRP A 192 10.07 18.98 -4.82
N GLU A 193 9.77 19.35 -3.57
CA GLU A 193 10.65 19.17 -2.43
C GLU A 193 10.09 18.06 -1.54
N GLY A 194 10.62 16.84 -1.70
CA GLY A 194 10.25 15.70 -0.87
C GLY A 194 11.22 14.53 -1.06
N GLU A 195 10.95 13.44 -0.35
CA GLU A 195 11.81 12.28 -0.32
C GLU A 195 11.15 11.06 -0.99
N VAL A 196 11.93 10.34 -1.80
CA VAL A 196 11.51 9.07 -2.38
C VAL A 196 12.12 7.94 -1.57
N ILE A 197 11.28 7.07 -1.02
CA ILE A 197 11.68 5.97 -0.14
C ILE A 197 11.43 4.65 -0.85
N GLU A 198 12.49 3.87 -0.94
CA GLU A 198 12.42 2.49 -1.39
C GLU A 198 11.77 1.59 -0.33
N ILE A 199 10.72 0.86 -0.72
CA ILE A 199 10.14 -0.18 0.11
C ILE A 199 10.68 -1.53 -0.34
N ALA A 200 11.34 -2.22 0.58
CA ALA A 200 11.88 -3.53 0.30
C ALA A 200 10.75 -4.54 0.05
N PRO A 201 10.88 -5.38 -0.97
CA PRO A 201 9.76 -6.19 -1.37
C PRO A 201 9.40 -7.24 -0.32
N ARG A 202 8.12 -7.64 -0.30
CA ARG A 202 7.63 -8.84 0.42
C ARG A 202 7.53 -8.63 1.94
N LYS A 203 7.88 -7.45 2.45
CA LYS A 203 7.79 -7.10 3.88
C LYS A 203 6.37 -6.74 4.31
N VAL A 204 5.69 -5.90 3.55
CA VAL A 204 4.38 -5.33 3.92
C VAL A 204 3.33 -6.41 4.19
N GLY A 205 3.21 -7.39 3.30
CA GLY A 205 2.21 -8.45 3.44
C GLY A 205 2.45 -9.32 4.67
N THR A 206 3.68 -9.79 4.87
CA THR A 206 4.04 -10.58 6.05
C THR A 206 3.88 -9.77 7.33
N PHE A 207 4.23 -8.48 7.30
CA PHE A 207 4.15 -7.59 8.46
C PHE A 207 2.74 -7.53 9.02
N TRP A 208 1.74 -7.32 8.16
CA TRP A 208 0.35 -7.26 8.61
C TRP A 208 -0.23 -8.61 9.01
N VAL A 209 0.27 -9.71 8.46
CA VAL A 209 -0.14 -11.06 8.87
C VAL A 209 0.35 -11.38 10.28
N GLU A 210 1.60 -11.07 10.59
CA GLU A 210 2.17 -11.23 11.94
C GLU A 210 1.55 -10.24 12.93
N GLU A 211 1.46 -8.95 12.60
CA GLU A 211 0.94 -7.91 13.51
C GLU A 211 -0.56 -8.10 13.83
N SER A 212 -1.35 -8.64 12.90
CA SER A 212 -2.79 -8.83 13.12
C SER A 212 -3.13 -10.16 13.78
N GLY A 213 -2.14 -10.97 14.17
CA GLY A 213 -2.38 -12.31 14.72
C GLY A 213 -3.16 -13.23 13.77
N LEU A 214 -3.16 -12.96 12.46
CA LEU A 214 -3.95 -13.69 11.46
C LEU A 214 -3.48 -15.15 11.28
N LEU A 215 -2.39 -15.54 11.94
CA LEU A 215 -1.88 -16.91 12.03
C LEU A 215 -1.99 -17.51 13.45
N ASP A 216 -2.34 -16.72 14.46
CA ASP A 216 -2.46 -17.16 15.86
C ASP A 216 -3.91 -17.52 16.22
N GLY A 217 -4.56 -18.25 15.31
CA GLY A 217 -5.80 -18.93 15.66
C GLY A 217 -5.48 -20.14 16.53
N GLU A 218 -6.08 -20.21 17.71
CA GLU A 218 -6.27 -21.45 18.46
C GLU A 218 -7.03 -22.46 17.58
N GLU A 219 -6.33 -23.25 16.77
CA GLU A 219 -6.87 -24.47 16.19
C GLU A 219 -5.85 -25.58 16.35
N GLY A 220 -6.27 -26.62 17.08
CA GLY A 220 -5.44 -27.72 17.55
C GLY A 220 -4.79 -28.56 16.46
N GLU A 221 -4.12 -29.60 16.93
CA GLU A 221 -3.22 -30.54 16.24
C GLU A 221 -3.79 -31.31 15.01
N GLU A 222 -4.80 -30.79 14.30
CA GLU A 222 -5.35 -31.39 13.08
C GLU A 222 -5.15 -30.55 11.81
N PHE A 223 -4.12 -29.70 11.71
CA PHE A 223 -3.75 -29.14 10.40
C PHE A 223 -2.91 -30.13 9.58
N ARG A 224 -3.62 -31.09 8.98
CA ARG A 224 -3.18 -31.82 7.78
C ARG A 224 -2.57 -30.82 6.80
N ILE A 225 -1.29 -31.03 6.51
CA ILE A 225 -0.49 -30.44 5.44
C ILE A 225 -1.39 -30.09 4.23
N VAL A 226 -1.82 -28.82 4.14
CA VAL A 226 -2.50 -28.32 2.94
C VAL A 226 -1.42 -28.15 1.88
N ARG A 227 -1.24 -29.20 1.07
CA ARG A 227 -0.24 -29.30 -0.01
C ARG A 227 -0.46 -28.32 -1.17
N ASN A 228 -1.35 -27.33 -1.06
CA ASN A 228 -1.68 -26.43 -2.17
C ASN A 228 -1.32 -24.96 -1.89
N THR A 229 -0.15 -24.56 -2.38
CA THR A 229 0.40 -23.19 -2.29
C THR A 229 -0.56 -22.12 -2.86
N LYS A 230 -1.42 -22.49 -3.83
CA LYS A 230 -2.38 -21.55 -4.44
C LYS A 230 -3.50 -21.16 -3.49
N GLU A 231 -3.92 -22.07 -2.62
CA GLU A 231 -5.02 -21.82 -1.68
C GLU A 231 -4.55 -20.93 -0.53
N VAL A 232 -3.35 -21.20 0.01
CA VAL A 232 -2.68 -20.32 0.99
C VAL A 232 -2.46 -18.92 0.42
N TYR A 233 -2.02 -18.82 -0.84
CA TYR A 233 -1.87 -17.54 -1.53
C TYR A 233 -3.21 -16.82 -1.69
N ALA A 234 -4.28 -17.53 -2.07
CA ALA A 234 -5.61 -16.95 -2.21
C ALA A 234 -6.19 -16.48 -0.86
N ARG A 235 -5.98 -17.25 0.21
CA ARG A 235 -6.36 -16.88 1.59
C ARG A 235 -5.59 -15.64 2.05
N SER A 236 -4.27 -15.59 1.87
CA SER A 236 -3.47 -14.41 2.24
C SER A 236 -3.87 -13.16 1.45
N LYS A 237 -4.14 -13.31 0.15
CA LYS A 237 -4.66 -12.23 -0.70
C LYS A 237 -6.04 -11.76 -0.25
N GLY A 238 -6.91 -12.68 0.15
CA GLY A 238 -8.22 -12.35 0.69
C GLY A 238 -8.14 -11.65 2.05
N ALA A 239 -7.29 -12.14 2.94
CA ALA A 239 -7.07 -11.57 4.27
C ALA A 239 -6.59 -10.12 4.21
N LYS A 240 -5.67 -9.80 3.28
CA LYS A 240 -5.24 -8.41 3.03
C LYS A 240 -6.39 -7.49 2.63
N ILE A 241 -7.22 -7.94 1.68
CA ILE A 241 -8.33 -7.15 1.16
C ILE A 241 -9.36 -6.93 2.26
N ASP A 242 -9.64 -7.96 3.05
CA ASP A 242 -10.54 -7.92 4.20
C ASP A 242 -10.02 -7.05 5.33
N LEU A 243 -8.71 -7.08 5.62
CA LEU A 243 -8.06 -6.21 6.59
C LEU A 243 -8.28 -4.73 6.23
N VAL A 244 -8.00 -4.36 4.98
CA VAL A 244 -8.24 -3.00 4.48
C VAL A 244 -9.72 -2.63 4.57
N ARG A 245 -10.63 -3.53 4.21
CA ARG A 245 -12.07 -3.30 4.36
C ARG A 245 -12.43 -2.95 5.81
N ARG A 246 -11.95 -3.74 6.78
CA ARG A 246 -12.23 -3.52 8.21
C ARG A 246 -11.73 -2.15 8.67
N TRP A 247 -10.56 -1.71 8.19
CA TRP A 247 -10.04 -0.37 8.48
C TRP A 247 -10.95 0.73 7.94
N LEU A 248 -11.47 0.56 6.72
CA LEU A 248 -12.37 1.53 6.08
C LEU A 248 -13.75 1.60 6.75
N GLU A 249 -14.27 0.48 7.25
CA GLU A 249 -15.56 0.39 7.97
C GLU A 249 -15.46 0.85 9.43
N GLY A 250 -14.30 0.66 10.07
CA GLY A 250 -14.06 1.05 11.46
C GLY A 250 -14.30 2.52 11.76
N GLY A 251 -14.09 3.41 10.76
CA GLY A 251 -14.30 4.85 10.91
C GLY A 251 -15.76 5.33 10.91
N GLU A 252 -16.73 4.47 10.59
CA GLU A 252 -18.15 4.85 10.57
C GLU A 252 -18.87 4.65 11.91
N LYS A 253 -18.40 3.70 12.73
CA LYS A 253 -19.07 3.32 13.99
C LYS A 253 -18.61 4.19 15.16
N ARG A 254 -18.99 5.47 15.18
CA ARG A 254 -18.70 6.42 16.29
C ARG A 254 -19.26 6.02 17.67
N LYS A 255 -19.98 4.90 17.82
CA LYS A 255 -20.65 4.51 19.09
C LYS A 255 -20.27 3.15 19.68
N ALA A 256 -19.36 2.39 19.08
CA ALA A 256 -18.87 1.15 19.69
C ALA A 256 -17.38 0.95 19.43
N GLN A 257 -16.57 1.08 20.50
CA GLN A 257 -15.13 0.83 20.58
C GLN A 257 -14.22 1.76 19.73
N LYS A 258 -13.67 2.78 20.42
CA LYS A 258 -12.61 3.70 19.96
C LYS A 258 -11.29 3.05 19.48
N HIS A 259 -11.16 1.72 19.53
CA HIS A 259 -9.86 1.03 19.39
C HIS A 259 -9.54 0.48 17.99
N ASN A 260 -10.43 0.63 16.99
CA ASN A 260 -10.26 -0.03 15.69
C ASN A 260 -10.21 0.91 14.46
N GLU A 261 -10.25 2.23 14.66
CA GLU A 261 -10.16 3.17 13.55
C GLU A 261 -8.69 3.36 13.14
N MET A 262 -8.30 2.67 12.08
CA MET A 262 -6.92 2.70 11.56
C MET A 262 -6.70 3.80 10.52
N VAL A 263 -7.77 4.32 9.91
CA VAL A 263 -7.70 5.35 8.87
C VAL A 263 -9.01 6.15 8.81
N ILE A 264 -8.91 7.47 8.59
CA ILE A 264 -10.04 8.38 8.40
C ILE A 264 -10.24 8.65 6.90
N ILE A 265 -11.47 8.72 6.43
CA ILE A 265 -11.78 9.07 5.03
C ILE A 265 -11.69 10.59 4.85
N GLY A 266 -10.77 11.05 4.00
CA GLY A 266 -10.46 12.47 3.83
C GLY A 266 -11.16 13.16 2.66
N SER A 267 -11.70 12.41 1.69
CA SER A 267 -12.30 13.00 0.49
C SER A 267 -13.46 12.18 -0.08
N GLN A 268 -14.33 12.84 -0.85
CA GLN A 268 -15.43 12.17 -1.56
C GLN A 268 -14.91 11.12 -2.55
N GLN A 269 -13.79 11.40 -3.21
CA GLN A 269 -13.12 10.49 -4.13
C GLN A 269 -12.73 9.16 -3.46
N VAL A 270 -12.28 9.22 -2.21
CA VAL A 270 -11.96 8.03 -1.40
C VAL A 270 -13.23 7.34 -0.93
N GLN A 271 -14.26 8.08 -0.52
CA GLN A 271 -15.56 7.52 -0.14
C GLN A 271 -16.18 6.68 -1.27
N ASP A 272 -16.20 7.21 -2.49
CA ASP A 272 -16.73 6.51 -3.68
C ASP A 272 -15.95 5.22 -4.00
N ILE A 273 -14.65 5.19 -3.72
CA ILE A 273 -13.82 4.00 -3.93
C ILE A 273 -13.99 3.00 -2.81
N LYS A 274 -14.08 3.46 -1.56
CA LYS A 274 -14.43 2.63 -0.41
C LYS A 274 -15.74 1.87 -0.65
N GLU A 275 -16.80 2.56 -1.06
CA GLU A 275 -18.11 1.94 -1.31
C GLU A 275 -18.00 0.85 -2.39
N ARG A 276 -17.34 1.15 -3.51
CA ARG A 276 -17.12 0.17 -4.58
C ARG A 276 -16.24 -1.00 -4.11
N TYR A 277 -15.18 -0.71 -3.34
CA TYR A 277 -14.25 -1.70 -2.81
C TYR A 277 -14.98 -2.70 -1.90
N THR A 278 -15.77 -2.19 -0.95
CA THR A 278 -16.59 -3.01 -0.03
C THR A 278 -17.64 -3.81 -0.78
N GLU A 279 -18.41 -3.18 -1.69
CA GLU A 279 -19.44 -3.88 -2.48
C GLU A 279 -18.84 -5.04 -3.28
N LYS A 280 -17.69 -4.83 -3.92
CA LYS A 280 -17.03 -5.87 -4.71
C LYS A 280 -16.51 -7.01 -3.84
N TRP A 281 -16.01 -6.72 -2.65
CA TRP A 281 -15.58 -7.76 -1.71
C TRP A 281 -16.76 -8.58 -1.19
N ASP A 282 -17.85 -7.93 -0.78
CA ASP A 282 -19.08 -8.60 -0.32
C ASP A 282 -19.65 -9.55 -1.37
N ARG A 283 -19.70 -9.10 -2.63
CA ARG A 283 -20.16 -9.94 -3.74
C ARG A 283 -19.25 -11.14 -3.98
N LYS A 284 -17.95 -11.02 -3.68
CA LYS A 284 -16.99 -12.13 -3.81
C LYS A 284 -17.13 -13.11 -2.65
N ALA A 285 -17.31 -12.62 -1.42
CA ALA A 285 -17.59 -13.44 -0.24
C ALA A 285 -18.94 -14.17 -0.37
N GLY A 286 -19.99 -13.50 -0.83
CA GLY A 286 -21.31 -14.10 -1.07
C GLY A 286 -21.30 -15.17 -2.18
N ARG A 287 -20.43 -15.03 -3.19
CA ARG A 287 -20.20 -16.07 -4.21
C ARG A 287 -19.45 -17.28 -3.66
N ALA A 288 -18.55 -17.09 -2.70
CA ALA A 288 -17.87 -18.19 -2.02
C ALA A 288 -18.83 -18.97 -1.11
N ASN A 289 -19.81 -18.29 -0.49
CA ASN A 289 -20.83 -18.89 0.38
C ASN A 289 -22.06 -19.44 -0.38
N GLY A 290 -21.94 -19.74 -1.68
CA GLY A 290 -23.00 -20.38 -2.47
C GLY A 290 -24.26 -19.53 -2.76
N ASN A 291 -24.31 -18.29 -2.29
CA ASN A 291 -25.47 -17.41 -2.49
C ASN A 291 -25.39 -16.73 -3.86
N LYS A 292 -25.82 -17.44 -4.92
CA LYS A 292 -26.14 -16.81 -6.21
C LYS A 292 -27.41 -15.96 -6.02
N PRO A 293 -27.39 -14.64 -6.26
CA PRO A 293 -28.65 -13.92 -6.42
C PRO A 293 -29.36 -14.52 -7.64
N LYS A 294 -30.53 -15.14 -7.43
CA LYS A 294 -31.39 -15.66 -8.50
C LYS A 294 -31.63 -14.54 -9.51
N SER A 295 -31.03 -14.63 -10.70
CA SER A 295 -31.37 -13.70 -11.77
C SER A 295 -32.78 -14.05 -12.24
N LYS A 296 -33.78 -13.28 -11.81
CA LYS A 296 -35.09 -13.32 -12.46
C LYS A 296 -34.89 -12.88 -13.91
N SER A 297 -35.15 -13.81 -14.82
CA SER A 297 -35.31 -13.54 -16.25
C SER A 297 -36.61 -12.76 -16.43
N SER A 298 -36.51 -11.46 -16.66
CA SER A 298 -37.60 -10.71 -17.29
C SER A 298 -37.02 -9.83 -18.39
N HIS A 299 -37.76 -9.70 -19.49
CA HIS A 299 -37.44 -8.87 -20.63
C HIS A 299 -36.96 -7.49 -20.18
N ARG A 300 -35.75 -7.11 -20.61
CA ARG A 300 -35.10 -5.87 -20.16
C ARG A 300 -35.37 -4.73 -21.12
N SER A 301 -35.83 -3.61 -20.57
CA SER A 301 -35.90 -2.32 -21.25
C SER A 301 -34.51 -1.81 -21.64
N ALA A 302 -34.44 -0.97 -22.68
CA ALA A 302 -33.19 -0.37 -23.17
C ALA A 302 -32.45 0.44 -22.08
N SER A 303 -33.15 1.04 -21.10
CA SER A 303 -32.52 1.73 -19.97
C SER A 303 -31.80 0.77 -19.01
N ALA A 304 -32.34 -0.43 -18.80
CA ALA A 304 -31.70 -1.46 -17.98
C ALA A 304 -30.46 -2.05 -18.66
N VAL A 305 -30.39 -2.02 -20.00
CA VAL A 305 -29.21 -2.42 -20.78
C VAL A 305 -28.11 -1.35 -20.69
N ALA A 306 -28.47 -0.07 -20.82
CA ALA A 306 -27.53 1.05 -20.68
C ALA A 306 -26.96 1.15 -19.25
N GLN A 307 -27.80 0.96 -18.24
CA GLN A 307 -27.38 0.92 -16.83
C GLN A 307 -26.48 -0.28 -16.54
N LYS A 308 -26.78 -1.45 -17.11
CA LYS A 308 -25.89 -2.62 -17.06
C LYS A 308 -24.55 -2.40 -17.75
N LYS A 309 -24.52 -1.66 -18.86
CA LYS A 309 -23.29 -1.34 -19.59
C LYS A 309 -22.40 -0.40 -18.77
N LYS A 310 -22.96 0.68 -18.23
CA LYS A 310 -22.27 1.58 -17.27
C LYS A 310 -21.79 0.85 -16.02
N GLU A 311 -22.60 -0.05 -15.45
CA GLU A 311 -22.17 -0.88 -14.32
C GLU A 311 -21.04 -1.84 -14.69
N LYS A 312 -21.04 -2.38 -15.92
CA LYS A 312 -20.00 -3.29 -16.41
C LYS A 312 -18.69 -2.54 -16.62
N GLU A 313 -18.74 -1.34 -17.21
CA GLU A 313 -17.61 -0.44 -17.37
C GLU A 313 -17.02 -0.04 -16.00
N LYS A 314 -17.84 0.41 -15.04
CA LYS A 314 -17.40 0.70 -13.66
C LYS A 314 -16.81 -0.54 -12.94
N LYS A 315 -17.30 -1.75 -13.24
CA LYS A 315 -16.78 -3.02 -12.67
C LYS A 315 -15.44 -3.44 -13.27
N GLU A 316 -15.26 -3.22 -14.57
CA GLU A 316 -14.01 -3.46 -15.29
C GLU A 316 -12.93 -2.43 -14.88
N GLU A 317 -13.31 -1.17 -14.74
CA GLU A 317 -12.44 -0.06 -14.32
C GLU A 317 -11.83 -0.29 -12.93
N MET A 318 -12.62 -0.78 -11.95
CA MET A 318 -12.07 -1.07 -10.62
C MET A 318 -11.08 -2.26 -10.61
N GLY A 319 -11.07 -3.11 -11.63
CA GLY A 319 -10.06 -4.18 -11.79
C GLY A 319 -9.91 -5.08 -10.55
N LYS A 320 -8.74 -5.68 -10.33
CA LYS A 320 -8.49 -6.44 -9.09
C LYS A 320 -8.35 -5.50 -7.88
N LEU A 321 -8.87 -5.93 -6.72
CA LEU A 321 -8.88 -5.16 -5.47
C LEU A 321 -7.53 -5.17 -4.73
N ASP A 322 -6.67 -6.16 -5.01
CA ASP A 322 -5.38 -6.30 -4.33
C ASP A 322 -4.46 -5.12 -4.60
N ASP A 323 -4.45 -4.55 -5.82
CA ASP A 323 -3.57 -3.42 -6.14
C ASP A 323 -3.90 -2.18 -5.25
N LEU A 324 -5.20 -1.94 -5.00
CA LEU A 324 -5.66 -0.88 -4.08
C LEU A 324 -5.31 -1.21 -2.63
N ALA A 325 -5.48 -2.47 -2.23
CA ALA A 325 -5.16 -2.91 -0.88
C ALA A 325 -3.66 -2.79 -0.59
N ASP A 326 -2.81 -3.24 -1.53
CA ASP A 326 -1.36 -3.26 -1.37
C ASP A 326 -0.78 -1.84 -1.26
N SER A 327 -1.29 -0.87 -2.04
CA SER A 327 -0.84 0.54 -1.92
C SER A 327 -1.15 1.12 -0.52
N LEU A 328 -2.33 0.85 0.04
CA LEU A 328 -2.72 1.32 1.37
C LEU A 328 -1.96 0.59 2.49
N LEU A 329 -1.86 -0.73 2.41
CA LEU A 329 -1.13 -1.56 3.37
C LEU A 329 0.35 -1.14 3.43
N GLN A 330 0.96 -0.77 2.30
CA GLN A 330 2.33 -0.28 2.27
C GLN A 330 2.48 1.05 3.01
N GLY A 331 1.60 2.02 2.76
CA GLY A 331 1.63 3.32 3.44
C GLY A 331 1.46 3.18 4.95
N MET A 332 0.50 2.35 5.36
CA MET A 332 0.25 2.07 6.78
C MET A 332 1.41 1.30 7.42
N ALA A 333 2.03 0.35 6.71
CA ALA A 333 3.16 -0.41 7.23
C ALA A 333 4.35 0.52 7.49
N TRP A 334 4.63 1.42 6.55
CA TRP A 334 5.70 2.39 6.71
C TRP A 334 5.46 3.31 7.92
N LEU A 335 4.24 3.81 8.11
CA LEU A 335 3.88 4.60 9.30
C LEU A 335 4.13 3.83 10.60
N LYS A 336 3.69 2.58 10.66
CA LYS A 336 3.90 1.71 11.82
C LYS A 336 5.38 1.40 12.03
N TRP A 337 6.17 1.25 10.97
CA TRP A 337 7.63 1.12 11.08
C TRP A 337 8.27 2.37 11.64
N GLN A 338 7.87 3.57 11.21
CA GLN A 338 8.39 4.82 11.78
C GLN A 338 8.06 4.94 13.27
N GLU A 339 6.83 4.58 13.66
CA GLU A 339 6.43 4.55 15.06
C GLU A 339 7.25 3.54 15.87
N ASN A 340 7.46 2.33 15.36
CA ASN A 340 8.29 1.32 16.01
C ASN A 340 9.74 1.77 16.13
N ARG A 341 10.30 2.45 15.12
CA ARG A 341 11.64 3.05 15.18
C ARG A 341 11.73 4.09 16.30
N LYS A 342 10.74 4.98 16.38
CA LYS A 342 10.65 6.00 17.43
C LYS A 342 10.60 5.36 18.82
N ARG A 343 9.69 4.41 19.04
CA ARG A 343 9.58 3.66 20.30
C ARG A 343 10.88 2.96 20.67
N ALA A 344 11.54 2.31 19.71
CA ALA A 344 12.82 1.66 19.95
C ALA A 344 13.94 2.64 20.35
N LEU A 345 13.93 3.87 19.83
CA LEU A 345 14.89 4.91 20.18
C LEU A 345 14.60 5.56 21.54
N GLU A 346 13.32 5.67 21.92
CA GLU A 346 12.88 6.30 23.18
C GLU A 346 12.88 5.33 24.36
N GLU A 347 12.50 4.07 24.13
CA GLU A 347 12.22 3.07 25.18
C GLU A 347 13.19 1.87 25.15
N GLY A 348 14.06 1.76 24.13
CA GLY A 348 14.92 0.61 23.90
C GLY A 348 14.34 -0.38 22.88
N VAL A 349 15.19 -1.17 22.23
CA VAL A 349 14.77 -2.07 21.12
C VAL A 349 13.93 -3.25 21.62
N GLU A 350 14.04 -3.60 22.89
CA GLU A 350 13.37 -4.71 23.55
C GLU A 350 11.85 -4.53 23.58
N ILE A 351 11.36 -3.29 23.59
CA ILE A 351 9.92 -2.98 23.56
C ILE A 351 9.21 -3.55 22.31
N LEU A 352 9.98 -3.84 21.26
CA LEU A 352 9.46 -4.44 20.03
C LEU A 352 9.36 -5.96 20.10
N LEU A 353 9.88 -6.59 21.15
CA LEU A 353 9.85 -8.05 21.35
C LEU A 353 8.68 -8.50 22.23
N ASP A 354 8.12 -7.60 23.04
CA ASP A 354 7.03 -7.91 23.99
C ASP A 354 5.66 -7.93 23.31
N TYR A 355 5.31 -9.01 22.60
CA TYR A 355 3.93 -9.37 22.22
C TYR A 355 3.77 -10.87 22.04
#